data_AF-A0A973NYR3-F1
#
_entry.id   AF-A0A973NYR3-F1
#
_cell.length_a   1.000
_cell.length_b   1.000
_cell.length_c   1.000
_cell.angle_alpha   90.00
_cell.angle_beta   90.00
_cell.angle_gamma   90.00
#
_symmetry.space_group_name_H-M   'P 1'
#
loop_
_entity.id
_entity.type
_entity.pdbx_description
1 polymer ?
#
loop_
_entity_poly.entity_id
_entity_poly.type
_entity_poly.pdbx_seq_one_letter_code
_entity_poly.pdbx_strand_id
1 'polypeptide(L)' 'MTWTEERRHKITLLDATGSTGQRILDRALAAGHQVIALVRDPE' A
#
# COMPACT_ATOMS: atom_id res chain seq x y z
N MET A 1 14.72 22.18 10.73
CA MET A 1 13.26 22.06 10.55
C MET A 1 12.99 20.77 9.81
N THR A 2 12.84 19.67 10.55
CA THR A 2 12.64 18.33 9.97
C THR A 2 12.13 17.46 11.10
N TRP A 3 10.88 16.99 11.05
CA TRP A 3 10.40 15.71 11.61
C TRP A 3 8.96 15.50 11.11
N THR A 4 8.78 14.92 9.92
CA THR A 4 7.62 14.04 9.72
C THR A 4 8.07 12.68 10.20
N GLU A 5 7.71 12.34 11.43
CA GLU A 5 7.76 10.98 11.94
C GLU A 5 7.07 10.09 10.90
N GLU A 6 7.80 9.18 10.26
CA GLU A 6 7.28 8.28 9.23
C GLU A 6 6.34 7.29 9.91
N ARG A 7 5.09 7.71 10.11
CA ARG A 7 4.12 6.91 10.84
C ARG A 7 3.78 5.68 10.02
N ARG A 8 4.07 4.51 10.59
CA ARG A 8 3.58 3.24 10.07
C ARG A 8 2.06 3.24 10.14
N HIS A 9 1.41 3.20 8.98
CA HIS A 9 -0.05 3.14 8.87
C HIS A 9 -0.53 1.75 8.45
N LYS A 10 -1.83 1.51 8.65
CA LYS A 10 -2.56 0.41 8.05
C LYS A 10 -3.36 0.94 6.87
N ILE A 11 -3.06 0.46 5.67
CA ILE A 11 -3.61 0.93 4.39
C ILE A 11 -4.45 -0.17 3.78
N THR A 12 -5.68 0.13 3.38
CA THR A 12 -6.47 -0.75 2.52
C THR A 12 -6.32 -0.27 1.08
N LEU A 13 -5.78 -1.13 0.21
CA LEU A 13 -5.53 -0.83 -1.20
C LEU A 13 -6.49 -1.63 -2.08
N LEU A 14 -7.34 -0.92 -2.84
CA LEU A 14 -8.23 -1.52 -3.83
C LEU A 14 -7.52 -1.67 -5.17
N ASP A 15 -7.89 -2.67 -5.95
CA ASP A 15 -7.35 -2.94 -7.29
C ASP A 15 -5.82 -3.13 -7.29
N ALA A 16 -5.31 -3.79 -6.25
CA ALA A 16 -3.87 -3.97 -6.03
C ALA A 16 -3.16 -4.83 -7.08
N THR A 17 -3.91 -5.52 -7.96
CA THR A 17 -3.36 -6.42 -8.99
C THR A 17 -2.95 -5.70 -10.28
N GLY A 18 -3.52 -4.53 -10.57
CA GLY A 18 -3.14 -3.73 -11.74
C GLY A 18 -1.75 -3.10 -11.61
N SER A 19 -1.16 -2.65 -12.71
CA SER A 19 0.19 -2.07 -12.75
C SER A 19 0.38 -0.89 -11.77
N THR A 20 -0.63 -0.04 -11.65
CA THR A 20 -0.64 1.07 -10.68
C THR A 20 -0.75 0.56 -9.24
N GLY A 21 -1.65 -0.40 -8.99
CA GLY A 21 -1.86 -1.00 -7.68
C GLY A 21 -0.59 -1.64 -7.13
N GLN A 22 0.10 -2.43 -7.97
CA GLN A 22 1.37 -3.06 -7.61
C GLN A 22 2.45 -2.03 -7.24
N ARG A 23 2.59 -0.96 -8.02
CA ARG A 23 3.58 0.10 -7.74
C ARG A 23 3.29 0.85 -6.43
N ILE A 24 2.02 1.02 -6.08
CA ILE A 24 1.61 1.64 -4.80
C ILE A 24 1.90 0.66 -3.65
N LEU A 25 1.57 -0.61 -3.82
CA LEU A 25 1.84 -1.67 -2.85
C LEU A 25 3.34 -1.73 -2.50
N ASP A 26 4.21 -1.80 -3.52
CA ASP A 26 5.66 -1.87 -3.33
C ASP A 26 6.19 -0.69 -2.52
N ARG A 27 5.73 0.53 -2.84
CA ARG A 27 6.13 1.75 -2.12
C ARG A 27 5.64 1.77 -0.69
N ALA A 28 4.38 1.39 -0.46
CA ALA A 28 3.81 1.37 0.88
C ALA A 28 4.52 0.35 1.78
N LEU A 29 4.85 -0.83 1.24
CA LEU A 29 5.63 -1.84 1.95
C LEU A 29 7.07 -1.37 2.20
N ALA A 30 7.73 -0.74 1.22
CA ALA A 30 9.08 -0.19 1.39
C ALA A 30 9.13 0.93 2.44
N ALA A 31 8.08 1.73 2.56
CA ALA A 31 7.89 2.72 3.64
C ALA A 31 7.52 2.09 5.00
N GLY A 32 7.45 0.76 5.07
CA GLY A 32 7.17 0.02 6.29
C GLY A 32 5.71 0.08 6.73
N HIS A 33 4.77 0.43 5.86
CA HIS A 33 3.33 0.38 6.18
C HIS A 33 2.80 -1.05 6.14
N GLN A 34 1.70 -1.30 6.86
CA GLN A 34 0.92 -2.53 6.74
C GLN A 34 -0.14 -2.32 5.67
N VAL A 35 -0.23 -3.23 4.69
CA VAL A 35 -1.20 -3.11 3.59
C VAL A 35 -2.15 -4.30 3.59
N ILE A 36 -3.45 -4.04 3.47
CA ILE A 36 -4.47 -5.01 3.08
C ILE A 36 -4.77 -4.76 1.61
N ALA A 37 -4.34 -5.67 0.75
CA ALA A 37 -4.65 -5.62 -0.67
C ALA A 37 -6.01 -6.29 -0.93
N LEU A 38 -6.98 -5.51 -1.39
CA LEU A 38 -8.25 -6.01 -1.89
C LEU A 38 -8.09 -6.30 -3.38
N VAL A 39 -8.14 -7.59 -3.70
CA VAL A 39 -8.12 -8.11 -5.06
C VAL A 39 -9.54 -8.52 -5.43
N ARG A 40 -9.93 -8.28 -6.68
CA ARG A 40 -11.17 -8.85 -7.21
C ARG A 40 -10.88 -10.31 -7.55
N ASP A 41 -11.68 -11.21 -6.98
CA ASP A 41 -11.79 -12.57 -7.46
C ASP A 41 -12.85 -12.59 -8.57
N PRO A 42 -12.51 -12.98 -9.81
CA PRO A 42 -13.48 -13.06 -10.91
C PRO A 42 -14.35 -14.31 -10.87
N GLU A 43 -14.18 -15.23 -9.91
CA GLU A 43 -15.11 -16.34 -9.66
C GLU A 43 -16.51 -15.88 -9.21
#